data_AF-F0F6M0-F1
#
_entry.id   AF-F0F6M0-F1
#
_cell.length_a   1.000
_cell.length_b   1.000
_cell.length_c   1.000
_cell.angle_alpha   90.00
_cell.angle_beta   90.00
_cell.angle_gamma   90.00
#
_symmetry.space_group_name_H-M   'P 1'
#
loop_
_entity.id
_entity.type
_entity.pdbx_description
1 polymer ?
#
loop_
_entity_poly.entity_id
_entity_poly.type
_entity_poly.pdbx_seq_one_letter_code
_entity_poly.pdbx_strand_id
1 'polypeptide(L)'
;MNKNMIKTVLAGAMVAAALTACQSEPEVGSSLYPTAEENYDTKAYLYTGTGDDNKVTLGGVKSATDVTLANDSALIYVRLSSPADKDVTVSVAATAENVKTQGNEEVMDKDAIQLNRTTVTIPKGQVTASEPIAVKLKAGDGLKKIPMLKNGAVAVAITSVDGAAAGSSYNRVLVATNFSYENVTTDGELNYDKSISYDQYTMSTNLRRVNAGKLNDGSKSTLIYTYMSYGPTFTMAFKKETRLTGIGVLSAYTYYNYGVKEVEVFTSMDGMKWTRQGTVTAASPYDDDTPLPIVFSAPVTCKYAKVKILSSFHTSSRPLFAVSEIWAFE
;
A
#
# COMPACT_ATOMS: atom_id res chain seq x y z
N MET A 1 -60.19 49.91 22.20
CA MET A 1 -59.40 49.54 23.38
C MET A 1 -58.25 48.70 22.89
N ASN A 2 -56.99 48.98 23.16
CA ASN A 2 -56.28 50.18 23.56
C ASN A 2 -54.99 50.03 22.74
N LYS A 3 -54.70 51.00 21.86
CA LYS A 3 -53.67 52.02 22.10
C LYS A 3 -52.31 51.37 22.30
N ASN A 4 -51.25 51.67 21.57
CA ASN A 4 -50.78 52.87 20.86
C ASN A 4 -49.30 52.52 20.59
N MET A 5 -48.54 52.96 19.60
CA MET A 5 -48.29 54.28 19.02
C MET A 5 -47.20 53.98 17.96
N ILE A 6 -47.36 54.23 16.65
CA ILE A 6 -47.20 55.53 15.97
C ILE A 6 -45.98 56.32 16.44
N LYS A 7 -44.98 56.45 15.57
CA LYS A 7 -44.57 57.73 14.94
C LYS A 7 -43.59 57.43 13.78
N THR A 8 -43.92 57.71 12.52
CA THR A 8 -43.83 59.03 11.83
C THR A 8 -42.43 59.19 11.18
N VAL A 9 -42.20 59.68 9.96
CA VAL A 9 -42.96 60.01 8.74
C VAL A 9 -41.96 60.81 7.86
N LEU A 10 -42.21 60.82 6.54
CA LEU A 10 -41.86 61.84 5.51
C LEU A 10 -40.42 62.42 5.49
N ALA A 11 -39.72 62.25 4.37
CA ALA A 11 -39.85 63.00 3.11
C ALA A 11 -38.93 64.24 3.06
N GLY A 12 -38.28 64.38 1.92
CA GLY A 12 -37.42 65.50 1.61
C GLY A 12 -36.89 65.34 0.20
N ALA A 13 -37.78 65.51 -0.78
CA ALA A 13 -37.37 65.80 -2.14
C ALA A 13 -36.59 67.12 -2.14
N MET A 14 -35.46 67.18 -2.82
CA MET A 14 -35.11 68.37 -3.58
C MET A 14 -34.11 68.05 -4.68
N VAL A 15 -34.62 68.17 -5.90
CA VAL A 15 -33.86 68.26 -7.15
C VAL A 15 -33.11 69.59 -7.12
N ALA A 16 -31.80 69.54 -7.36
CA ALA A 16 -31.06 70.67 -7.87
C ALA A 16 -30.14 70.16 -8.98
N ALA A 17 -30.66 70.19 -10.20
CA ALA A 17 -29.83 70.14 -11.39
C ALA A 17 -29.24 71.54 -11.60
N ALA A 18 -27.92 71.64 -11.57
CA ALA A 18 -27.19 72.74 -12.19
C ALA A 18 -26.05 72.14 -13.00
N LEU A 19 -26.18 72.27 -14.32
CA LEU A 19 -25.21 71.86 -15.35
C LEU A 19 -23.95 72.72 -15.30
N THR A 20 -22.81 72.08 -15.63
CA THR A 20 -21.60 72.55 -16.36
C THR A 20 -20.37 71.90 -15.72
N ALA A 21 -19.42 71.26 -16.41
CA ALA A 21 -19.17 71.04 -17.83
C ALA A 21 -18.26 69.80 -18.00
N CYS A 22 -18.36 69.14 -19.16
CA CYS A 22 -17.40 68.20 -19.76
C CYS A 22 -16.85 67.09 -18.85
N GLN A 23 -17.64 66.03 -18.62
CA GLN A 23 -17.03 64.72 -18.47
C GLN A 23 -16.67 64.22 -19.87
N SER A 24 -15.37 64.05 -20.08
CA SER A 24 -14.77 63.33 -21.19
C SER A 24 -15.55 62.06 -21.52
N GLU A 25 -15.68 61.78 -22.82
CA GLU A 25 -16.19 60.53 -23.37
C GLU A 25 -15.68 59.32 -22.57
N PRO A 26 -16.53 58.29 -22.35
CA PRO A 26 -16.01 57.02 -21.87
C PRO A 26 -15.04 56.49 -22.93
N GLU A 27 -13.78 56.21 -22.54
CA GLU A 27 -12.83 55.54 -23.41
C GLU A 27 -13.49 54.30 -24.01
N VAL A 28 -13.73 54.34 -25.31
CA VAL A 28 -14.28 53.24 -26.08
C VAL A 28 -13.17 52.19 -26.20
N GLY A 29 -13.13 51.24 -25.26
CA GLY A 29 -12.10 50.21 -25.29
C GLY A 29 -12.10 49.16 -24.17
N SER A 30 -12.82 49.35 -23.06
CA SER A 30 -12.88 48.34 -22.01
C SER A 30 -13.92 47.26 -22.35
N SER A 31 -13.50 46.00 -22.42
CA SER A 31 -14.40 44.88 -22.74
C SER A 31 -15.47 44.74 -21.65
N LEU A 32 -16.74 44.70 -22.07
CA LEU A 32 -17.92 44.57 -21.19
C LEU A 32 -17.94 43.27 -20.36
N TYR A 33 -17.07 42.32 -20.73
CA TYR A 33 -16.74 41.15 -19.95
C TYR A 33 -15.24 41.21 -19.71
N PRO A 34 -14.76 41.46 -18.48
CA PRO A 34 -13.37 41.21 -18.17
C PRO A 34 -13.15 39.70 -18.33
N THR A 35 -12.44 39.30 -19.38
CA THR A 35 -11.76 38.01 -19.35
C THR A 35 -10.81 38.09 -18.17
N ALA A 36 -10.92 37.18 -17.20
CA ALA A 36 -9.94 37.12 -16.11
C ALA A 36 -8.54 37.15 -16.75
N GLU A 37 -7.67 38.08 -16.34
CA GLU A 37 -6.28 38.10 -16.80
C GLU A 37 -5.74 36.68 -16.69
N GLU A 38 -5.32 36.12 -17.82
CA GLU A 38 -4.59 34.86 -17.80
C GLU A 38 -3.30 35.13 -17.03
N ASN A 39 -3.27 34.69 -15.78
CA ASN A 39 -2.11 34.86 -14.96
C ASN A 39 -1.02 33.86 -15.41
N TYR A 40 -0.13 34.35 -16.28
CA TYR A 40 1.07 33.69 -16.79
C TYR A 40 2.22 33.68 -15.76
N ASP A 41 1.96 34.03 -14.50
CA ASP A 41 2.94 33.91 -13.42
C ASP A 41 3.61 32.54 -13.46
N THR A 42 4.95 32.54 -13.43
CA THR A 42 5.75 31.33 -13.31
C THR A 42 5.25 30.50 -12.12
N LYS A 43 4.93 29.22 -12.34
CA LYS A 43 4.37 28.32 -11.32
C LYS A 43 5.35 27.21 -10.98
N ALA A 44 5.44 26.86 -9.70
CA ALA A 44 6.24 25.75 -9.20
C ALA A 44 5.44 24.45 -9.09
N TYR A 45 6.08 23.33 -9.45
CA TYR A 45 5.51 21.99 -9.46
C TYR A 45 6.51 20.97 -8.93
N LEU A 46 6.00 19.88 -8.36
CA LEU A 46 6.78 18.70 -7.99
C LEU A 46 6.64 17.65 -9.09
N TYR A 47 7.75 17.01 -9.44
CA TYR A 47 7.82 16.01 -10.51
C TYR A 47 8.72 14.86 -10.09
N THR A 48 8.29 13.62 -10.29
CA THR A 48 9.03 12.41 -9.89
C THR A 48 9.82 11.79 -11.04
N GLY A 49 9.57 12.17 -12.29
CA GLY A 49 10.12 11.42 -13.44
C GLY A 49 9.32 10.17 -13.80
N THR A 50 8.33 9.79 -12.98
CA THR A 50 7.55 8.57 -13.15
C THR A 50 6.27 8.87 -13.94
N GLY A 51 5.87 7.96 -14.83
CA GLY A 51 4.59 8.06 -15.57
C GLY A 51 3.35 7.81 -14.69
N ASP A 52 3.55 7.42 -13.42
CA ASP A 52 2.52 6.96 -12.50
C ASP A 52 1.88 8.12 -11.70
N ASP A 53 1.25 9.08 -12.38
CA ASP A 53 0.44 10.14 -11.73
C ASP A 53 1.17 10.87 -10.57
N ASN A 54 2.47 11.15 -10.74
CA ASN A 54 3.33 11.79 -9.74
C ASN A 54 3.44 11.03 -8.41
N LYS A 55 3.54 9.71 -8.50
CA LYS A 55 3.74 8.78 -7.37
C LYS A 55 5.13 8.16 -7.40
N VAL A 56 5.66 7.90 -6.20
CA VAL A 56 6.85 7.07 -5.97
C VAL A 56 6.53 5.98 -4.96
N THR A 57 7.19 4.83 -5.10
CA THR A 57 7.06 3.69 -4.18
C THR A 57 8.40 3.34 -3.56
N LEU A 58 8.40 3.04 -2.26
CA LEU A 58 9.60 2.61 -1.52
C LEU A 58 9.37 1.25 -0.86
N GLY A 59 10.41 0.41 -0.87
CA GLY A 59 10.29 -1.01 -0.52
C GLY A 59 10.57 -1.36 0.94
N GLY A 60 10.06 -2.52 1.36
CA GLY A 60 10.37 -3.14 2.64
C GLY A 60 9.66 -4.48 2.82
N VAL A 61 10.00 -5.18 3.90
CA VAL A 61 9.33 -6.40 4.35
C VAL A 61 8.59 -6.09 5.63
N LYS A 62 7.27 -6.31 5.64
CA LYS A 62 6.44 -6.12 6.83
C LYS A 62 6.10 -7.47 7.45
N SER A 63 6.31 -7.60 8.76
CA SER A 63 5.82 -8.69 9.57
C SER A 63 4.75 -8.19 10.55
N ALA A 64 4.28 -9.07 11.42
CA ALA A 64 3.31 -8.72 12.47
C ALA A 64 3.82 -7.70 13.48
N THR A 65 5.12 -7.75 13.78
CA THR A 65 5.75 -6.98 14.85
C THR A 65 6.75 -5.96 14.35
N ASP A 66 7.21 -6.08 13.11
CA ASP A 66 8.30 -5.24 12.60
C ASP A 66 8.18 -4.90 11.10
N VAL A 67 8.99 -3.94 10.68
CA VAL A 67 9.16 -3.53 9.29
C VAL A 67 10.65 -3.38 8.97
N THR A 68 11.15 -4.24 8.10
CA THR A 68 12.52 -4.17 7.58
C THR A 68 12.55 -3.37 6.29
N LEU A 69 13.23 -2.22 6.28
CA LEU A 69 13.27 -1.34 5.11
C LEU A 69 14.31 -1.78 4.08
N ALA A 70 14.02 -1.57 2.80
CA ALA A 70 14.99 -1.76 1.71
C ALA A 70 16.10 -0.68 1.73
N ASN A 71 15.91 0.39 2.51
CA ASN A 71 16.81 1.56 2.63
C ASN A 71 17.04 2.30 1.29
N ASP A 72 16.08 2.21 0.38
CA ASP A 72 16.01 2.93 -0.88
C ASP A 72 15.59 4.41 -0.69
N SER A 73 15.72 5.20 -1.75
CA SER A 73 15.23 6.57 -1.81
C SER A 73 14.64 6.89 -3.17
N ALA A 74 13.61 7.72 -3.18
CA ALA A 74 13.05 8.29 -4.40
C ALA A 74 13.39 9.79 -4.50
N LEU A 75 13.47 10.30 -5.72
CA LEU A 75 13.79 11.69 -5.99
C LEU A 75 12.52 12.45 -6.42
N ILE A 76 12.35 13.63 -5.84
CA ILE A 76 11.29 14.59 -6.15
C ILE A 76 11.96 15.84 -6.67
N TYR A 77 11.76 16.12 -7.95
CA TYR A 77 12.27 17.31 -8.62
C TYR A 77 11.30 18.47 -8.45
N VAL A 78 11.84 19.67 -8.35
CA VAL A 78 11.05 20.91 -8.36
C VAL A 78 11.31 21.64 -9.66
N ARG A 79 10.24 22.01 -10.35
CA ARG A 79 10.28 22.65 -11.66
C ARG A 79 9.40 23.87 -11.72
N LEU A 80 9.74 24.79 -12.61
CA LEU A 80 8.93 25.94 -12.97
C LEU A 80 8.28 25.74 -14.35
N SER A 81 7.09 26.31 -14.57
CA SER A 81 6.46 26.34 -15.91
C SER A 81 7.24 27.15 -16.93
N SER A 82 8.02 28.12 -16.46
CA SER A 82 8.76 29.10 -17.25
C SER A 82 9.95 29.63 -16.43
N PRO A 83 11.00 30.18 -17.06
CA PRO A 83 12.08 30.84 -16.33
C PRO A 83 11.56 31.99 -15.46
N ALA A 84 12.19 32.22 -14.31
CA ALA A 84 11.90 33.34 -13.42
C ALA A 84 13.00 34.40 -13.45
N ASP A 85 12.60 35.65 -13.22
CA ASP A 85 13.43 36.87 -13.29
C ASP A 85 14.36 37.05 -12.08
N LYS A 86 14.15 36.20 -11.07
CA LYS A 86 14.81 36.12 -9.77
C LYS A 86 14.91 34.65 -9.36
N ASP A 87 15.70 34.39 -8.32
CA ASP A 87 15.75 33.07 -7.71
C ASP A 87 14.37 32.73 -7.13
N VAL A 88 13.97 31.46 -7.28
CA VAL A 88 12.71 30.94 -6.75
C VAL A 88 13.01 29.90 -5.69
N THR A 89 12.51 30.13 -4.47
CA THR A 89 12.68 29.18 -3.36
C THR A 89 11.36 28.46 -3.10
N VAL A 90 11.39 27.13 -3.13
CA VAL A 90 10.22 26.28 -2.90
C VAL A 90 10.44 25.47 -1.64
N SER A 91 9.49 25.57 -0.70
CA SER A 91 9.46 24.73 0.50
C SER A 91 8.42 23.63 0.38
N VAL A 92 8.74 22.47 0.93
CA VAL A 92 7.90 21.28 0.95
C VAL A 92 7.83 20.67 2.34
N ALA A 93 6.77 19.92 2.60
CA ALA A 93 6.65 19.10 3.79
C ALA A 93 5.87 17.81 3.50
N ALA A 94 6.11 16.79 4.33
CA ALA A 94 5.26 15.61 4.38
C ALA A 94 3.89 15.96 4.97
N THR A 95 2.82 15.43 4.40
CA THR A 95 1.44 15.64 4.85
C THR A 95 0.59 14.38 4.66
N ALA A 96 -0.25 14.10 5.65
CA ALA A 96 -1.29 13.07 5.59
C ALA A 96 -2.64 13.62 5.11
N GLU A 97 -2.74 14.93 4.91
CA GLU A 97 -3.98 15.60 4.50
C GLU A 97 -4.25 15.40 3.01
N ASN A 98 -5.52 15.13 2.67
CA ASN A 98 -5.98 15.02 1.29
C ASN A 98 -5.16 14.03 0.44
N VAL A 99 -4.61 13.01 1.09
CA VAL A 99 -3.90 11.90 0.43
C VAL A 99 -4.93 11.01 -0.25
N LYS A 100 -4.79 10.84 -1.57
CA LYS A 100 -5.61 9.92 -2.35
C LYS A 100 -4.88 8.58 -2.43
N THR A 101 -5.35 7.60 -1.69
CA THR A 101 -4.81 6.23 -1.69
C THR A 101 -5.26 5.47 -2.93
N GLN A 102 -4.48 4.46 -3.33
CA GLN A 102 -4.76 3.59 -4.46
C GLN A 102 -4.70 2.11 -4.04
N GLY A 103 -5.58 1.28 -4.60
CA GLY A 103 -5.53 -0.17 -4.39
C GLY A 103 -5.65 -0.58 -2.91
N ASN A 104 -4.61 -1.20 -2.36
CA ASN A 104 -4.56 -1.70 -0.98
C ASN A 104 -3.83 -0.73 -0.01
N GLU A 105 -3.73 0.55 -0.36
CA GLU A 105 -3.07 1.56 0.45
C GLU A 105 -3.98 2.17 1.52
N GLU A 106 -3.38 2.51 2.65
CA GLU A 106 -3.97 3.33 3.71
C GLU A 106 -3.09 4.55 3.99
N VAL A 107 -3.70 5.63 4.49
CA VAL A 107 -2.94 6.84 4.81
C VAL A 107 -2.04 6.56 6.02
N MET A 108 -0.75 6.87 5.89
CA MET A 108 0.23 6.73 6.98
C MET A 108 0.64 8.10 7.54
N ASP A 109 1.13 8.08 8.78
CA ASP A 109 1.64 9.28 9.46
C ASP A 109 2.78 9.94 8.65
N LYS A 110 2.85 11.28 8.65
CA LYS A 110 3.93 12.02 7.97
C LYS A 110 5.34 11.66 8.44
N ASP A 111 5.45 11.17 9.68
CA ASP A 111 6.71 10.75 10.28
C ASP A 111 7.18 9.37 9.78
N ALA A 112 6.38 8.68 8.95
CA ALA A 112 6.75 7.44 8.26
C ALA A 112 7.76 7.65 7.14
N ILE A 113 8.00 8.92 6.75
CA ILE A 113 9.00 9.28 5.75
C ILE A 113 9.99 10.30 6.30
N GLN A 114 11.16 10.37 5.66
CA GLN A 114 12.18 11.37 5.91
C GLN A 114 12.56 12.04 4.60
N LEU A 115 12.58 13.37 4.60
CA LEU A 115 13.12 14.19 3.52
C LEU A 115 14.56 14.59 3.86
N ASN A 116 15.47 14.53 2.90
CA ASN A 116 16.84 15.01 3.12
C ASN A 116 16.94 16.54 3.20
N ARG A 117 15.97 17.24 2.61
CA ARG A 117 15.79 18.70 2.65
C ARG A 117 14.32 19.05 2.45
N THR A 118 13.92 20.20 2.96
CA THR A 118 12.56 20.73 2.86
C THR A 118 12.48 21.99 2.02
N THR A 119 13.60 22.49 1.52
CA THR A 119 13.66 23.71 0.71
C THR A 119 14.63 23.49 -0.44
N VAL A 120 14.27 23.98 -1.63
CA VAL A 120 15.13 24.03 -2.81
C VAL A 120 15.06 25.41 -3.45
N THR A 121 16.15 25.83 -4.09
CA THR A 121 16.22 27.08 -4.83
C THR A 121 16.48 26.81 -6.30
N ILE A 122 15.71 27.45 -7.16
CA ILE A 122 15.87 27.46 -8.61
C ILE A 122 16.51 28.81 -8.96
N PRO A 123 17.76 28.83 -9.46
CA PRO A 123 18.42 30.07 -9.81
C PRO A 123 17.65 30.83 -10.90
N LYS A 124 17.75 32.16 -10.88
CA LYS A 124 17.24 33.05 -11.92
C LYS A 124 17.53 32.50 -13.32
N GLY A 125 16.52 32.54 -14.19
CA GLY A 125 16.60 32.09 -15.58
C GLY A 125 16.57 30.56 -15.78
N GLN A 126 16.60 29.76 -14.71
CA GLN A 126 16.47 28.30 -14.77
C GLN A 126 15.01 27.87 -14.54
N VAL A 127 14.69 26.64 -14.94
CA VAL A 127 13.35 26.04 -14.77
C VAL A 127 13.34 24.78 -13.90
N THR A 128 14.50 24.34 -13.41
CA THR A 128 14.62 23.13 -12.59
C THR A 128 15.69 23.33 -11.53
N ALA A 129 15.41 22.91 -10.30
CA ALA A 129 16.40 22.90 -9.24
C ALA A 129 17.51 21.89 -9.58
N SER A 130 18.78 22.26 -9.35
CA SER A 130 19.93 21.38 -9.61
C SER A 130 19.92 20.15 -8.69
N GLU A 131 19.44 20.30 -7.46
CA GLU A 131 19.37 19.22 -6.47
C GLU A 131 17.91 18.84 -6.13
N PRO A 132 17.47 17.62 -6.45
CA PRO A 132 16.12 17.15 -6.09
C PRO A 132 15.99 16.87 -4.59
N ILE A 133 14.76 16.83 -4.09
CA ILE A 133 14.47 16.34 -2.74
C ILE A 133 14.51 14.82 -2.76
N ALA A 134 15.30 14.20 -1.88
CA ALA A 134 15.29 12.76 -1.69
C ALA A 134 14.35 12.41 -0.53
N VAL A 135 13.44 11.46 -0.77
CA VAL A 135 12.54 10.90 0.24
C VAL A 135 12.90 9.44 0.51
N LYS A 136 12.90 9.07 1.80
CA LYS A 136 13.10 7.71 2.30
C LYS A 136 11.99 7.32 3.25
N LEU A 137 11.76 6.01 3.41
CA LEU A 137 10.99 5.50 4.53
C LEU A 137 11.80 5.69 5.83
N LYS A 138 11.11 6.02 6.91
CA LYS A 138 11.70 6.19 8.24
C LYS A 138 11.20 5.07 9.15
N ALA A 139 12.14 4.29 9.68
CA ALA A 139 11.81 3.25 10.66
C ALA A 139 11.16 3.89 11.91
N GLY A 140 10.08 3.29 12.39
CA GLY A 140 9.34 3.78 13.56
C GLY A 140 7.87 3.36 13.55
N ASP A 141 7.12 3.86 14.54
CA ASP A 141 5.74 3.44 14.79
C ASP A 141 4.78 3.79 13.65
N GLY A 142 5.07 4.84 12.87
CA GLY A 142 4.25 5.24 11.72
C GLY A 142 4.08 4.10 10.69
N LEU A 143 5.13 3.31 10.46
CA LEU A 143 5.08 2.16 9.54
C LEU A 143 4.50 0.90 10.20
N LYS A 144 4.65 0.75 11.51
CA LYS A 144 4.12 -0.39 12.27
C LYS A 144 2.60 -0.38 12.32
N LYS A 145 1.98 0.81 12.41
CA LYS A 145 0.53 1.01 12.45
C LYS A 145 -0.20 0.63 11.15
N ILE A 146 0.50 0.57 10.01
CA ILE A 146 -0.10 0.11 8.76
C ILE A 146 -0.62 -1.32 8.98
N PRO A 147 -1.88 -1.64 8.65
CA PRO A 147 -2.39 -2.99 8.85
C PRO A 147 -1.61 -4.02 8.03
N MET A 148 -1.61 -5.28 8.49
CA MET A 148 -0.97 -6.35 7.75
C MET A 148 -1.62 -6.54 6.37
N LEU A 149 -0.80 -6.84 5.35
CA LEU A 149 -1.23 -6.94 3.94
C LEU A 149 -1.72 -5.62 3.30
N LYS A 150 -1.48 -4.48 3.95
CA LYS A 150 -1.72 -3.15 3.42
C LYS A 150 -0.41 -2.42 3.17
N ASN A 151 -0.45 -1.53 2.19
CA ASN A 151 0.59 -0.53 1.97
C ASN A 151 0.20 0.79 2.66
N GLY A 152 1.18 1.61 3.00
CA GLY A 152 0.98 2.97 3.50
C GLY A 152 1.17 3.99 2.38
N ALA A 153 0.49 5.12 2.46
CA ALA A 153 0.67 6.24 1.55
C ALA A 153 0.63 7.58 2.29
N VAL A 154 1.50 8.49 1.91
CA VAL A 154 1.59 9.86 2.42
C VAL A 154 1.96 10.80 1.27
N ALA A 155 1.75 12.10 1.40
CA ALA A 155 2.16 13.05 0.37
C ALA A 155 3.35 13.90 0.81
N VAL A 156 4.16 14.32 -0.15
CA VAL A 156 5.05 15.48 -0.01
C VAL A 156 4.41 16.62 -0.80
N ALA A 157 4.12 17.75 -0.15
CA ALA A 157 3.41 18.87 -0.76
C ALA A 157 4.19 20.17 -0.64
N ILE A 158 4.03 21.06 -1.63
CA ILE A 158 4.53 22.43 -1.58
C ILE A 158 3.79 23.16 -0.45
N THR A 159 4.55 23.77 0.47
CA THR A 159 4.01 24.56 1.57
C THR A 159 4.12 26.07 1.30
N SER A 160 5.16 26.49 0.59
CA SER A 160 5.34 27.88 0.16
C SER A 160 6.23 27.96 -1.06
N VAL A 161 6.07 29.06 -1.81
CA VAL A 161 6.91 29.44 -2.94
C VAL A 161 7.23 30.92 -2.79
N ASP A 162 8.51 31.26 -2.75
CA ASP A 162 9.00 32.64 -2.82
C ASP A 162 9.56 32.90 -4.22
N GLY A 163 9.21 34.04 -4.80
CA GLY A 163 9.61 34.43 -6.15
C GLY A 163 8.72 33.91 -7.30
N ALA A 164 7.70 33.09 -7.02
CA ALA A 164 6.77 32.51 -8.00
C ALA A 164 5.44 32.10 -7.32
N ALA A 165 4.49 31.56 -8.09
CA ALA A 165 3.26 30.97 -7.55
C ALA A 165 3.37 29.43 -7.43
N ALA A 166 2.56 28.81 -6.58
CA ALA A 166 2.42 27.35 -6.59
C ALA A 166 1.45 26.90 -7.69
N GLY A 167 1.78 25.83 -8.40
CA GLY A 167 0.85 25.20 -9.34
C GLY A 167 -0.42 24.67 -8.66
N SER A 168 -1.56 24.73 -9.34
CA SER A 168 -2.81 24.12 -8.86
C SER A 168 -2.81 22.59 -9.01
N SER A 169 -2.13 22.09 -10.03
CA SER A 169 -1.87 20.67 -10.28
C SER A 169 -0.41 20.35 -9.90
N TYR A 170 -0.08 19.08 -9.63
CA TYR A 170 1.30 18.64 -9.34
C TYR A 170 2.01 19.40 -8.22
N ASN A 171 1.28 19.99 -7.27
CA ASN A 171 1.84 20.60 -6.06
C ASN A 171 2.12 19.57 -4.95
N ARG A 172 1.91 18.30 -5.25
CA ARG A 172 2.11 17.17 -4.33
C ARG A 172 2.61 15.94 -5.08
N VAL A 173 3.37 15.13 -4.37
CA VAL A 173 3.84 13.80 -4.80
C VAL A 173 3.32 12.78 -3.80
N LEU A 174 2.72 11.70 -4.29
CA LEU A 174 2.35 10.57 -3.44
C LEU A 174 3.57 9.68 -3.19
N VAL A 175 3.86 9.39 -1.93
CA VAL A 175 4.90 8.46 -1.49
C VAL A 175 4.21 7.27 -0.86
N ALA A 176 4.24 6.13 -1.54
CA ALA A 176 3.62 4.90 -1.07
C ALA A 176 4.67 3.85 -0.68
N THR A 177 4.31 2.95 0.23
CA THR A 177 5.11 1.74 0.48
C THR A 177 4.76 0.69 -0.55
N ASN A 178 5.72 -0.15 -0.89
CA ASN A 178 5.50 -1.38 -1.65
C ASN A 178 6.08 -2.54 -0.84
N PHE A 179 5.32 -2.99 0.16
CA PHE A 179 5.77 -4.03 1.07
C PHE A 179 5.53 -5.43 0.50
N SER A 180 6.53 -6.29 0.71
CA SER A 180 6.30 -7.73 0.81
C SER A 180 5.95 -8.08 2.26
N TYR A 181 5.33 -9.25 2.48
CA TYR A 181 4.75 -9.62 3.76
C TYR A 181 5.27 -10.95 4.29
N GLU A 182 5.54 -10.99 5.60
CA GLU A 182 5.80 -12.18 6.42
C GLU A 182 4.72 -12.26 7.52
N ASN A 183 3.55 -12.75 7.13
CA ASN A 183 2.34 -12.93 7.93
C ASN A 183 2.19 -14.34 8.51
N VAL A 184 3.19 -15.20 8.38
CA VAL A 184 3.16 -16.57 8.89
C VAL A 184 4.35 -16.85 9.79
N THR A 185 4.14 -17.67 10.80
CA THR A 185 5.19 -18.10 11.75
C THR A 185 4.98 -19.55 12.19
N THR A 186 6.06 -20.18 12.66
CA THR A 186 6.04 -21.48 13.35
C THR A 186 5.90 -21.34 14.87
N ASP A 187 6.05 -20.14 15.42
CA ASP A 187 6.07 -19.90 16.88
C ASP A 187 4.67 -19.87 17.51
N GLY A 188 3.62 -19.95 16.70
CA GLY A 188 2.23 -19.98 17.16
C GLY A 188 1.68 -21.40 17.32
N GLU A 189 0.51 -21.49 17.97
CA GLU A 189 -0.22 -22.75 18.14
C GLU A 189 -1.42 -22.85 17.19
N LEU A 190 -1.64 -24.05 16.64
CA LEU A 190 -2.85 -24.36 15.88
C LEU A 190 -4.01 -24.66 16.84
N ASN A 191 -5.13 -23.96 16.69
CA ASN A 191 -6.31 -24.20 17.51
C ASN A 191 -7.19 -25.32 16.92
N TYR A 192 -7.01 -26.55 17.40
CA TYR A 192 -7.73 -27.72 16.89
C TYR A 192 -9.26 -27.66 17.04
N ASP A 193 -9.78 -26.92 18.02
CA ASP A 193 -11.22 -26.66 18.17
C ASP A 193 -11.78 -25.80 17.03
N LYS A 194 -10.89 -25.12 16.29
CA LYS A 194 -11.18 -24.31 15.11
C LYS A 194 -10.70 -24.95 13.82
N SER A 195 -10.43 -26.26 13.83
CA SER A 195 -10.13 -26.99 12.60
C SER A 195 -11.33 -26.95 11.64
N ILE A 196 -11.05 -26.59 10.39
CA ILE A 196 -12.05 -26.59 9.33
C ILE A 196 -12.23 -28.03 8.88
N SER A 197 -13.48 -28.51 8.85
CA SER A 197 -13.78 -29.87 8.43
C SER A 197 -13.31 -30.15 7.01
N TYR A 198 -12.80 -31.36 6.78
CA TYR A 198 -12.24 -31.82 5.51
C TYR A 198 -13.17 -31.64 4.30
N ASP A 199 -14.48 -31.72 4.54
CA ASP A 199 -15.48 -31.57 3.49
C ASP A 199 -15.71 -30.10 3.09
N GLN A 200 -15.20 -29.12 3.84
CA GLN A 200 -15.38 -27.69 3.57
C GLN A 200 -14.39 -27.13 2.56
N TYR A 201 -13.42 -27.92 2.11
CA TYR A 201 -12.47 -27.55 1.08
C TYR A 201 -12.08 -28.74 0.21
N THR A 202 -11.61 -28.47 -0.99
CA THR A 202 -11.03 -29.49 -1.88
C THR A 202 -9.55 -29.21 -2.09
N MET A 203 -8.77 -30.28 -2.25
CA MET A 203 -7.34 -30.20 -2.50
C MET A 203 -7.02 -30.38 -3.99
N SER A 204 -6.07 -29.58 -4.49
CA SER A 204 -5.48 -29.72 -5.83
C SER A 204 -3.97 -29.55 -5.78
N THR A 205 -3.27 -30.04 -6.80
CA THR A 205 -1.80 -29.95 -6.89
C THR A 205 -1.32 -29.76 -8.32
N ASN A 206 -0.13 -29.16 -8.49
CA ASN A 206 0.56 -29.08 -9.79
C ASN A 206 1.21 -30.41 -10.19
N LEU A 207 1.28 -31.39 -9.28
CA LEU A 207 1.90 -32.69 -9.54
C LEU A 207 1.04 -33.54 -10.48
N ARG A 208 1.64 -34.01 -11.58
CA ARG A 208 0.94 -34.81 -12.58
C ARG A 208 0.51 -36.17 -12.03
N ARG A 209 -0.74 -36.57 -12.28
CA ARG A 209 -1.33 -37.88 -11.90
C ARG A 209 -1.27 -38.16 -10.39
N VAL A 210 -1.24 -37.12 -9.57
CA VAL A 210 -1.30 -37.21 -8.11
C VAL A 210 -2.70 -36.83 -7.63
N ASN A 211 -3.27 -37.64 -6.76
CA ASN A 211 -4.54 -37.33 -6.12
C ASN A 211 -4.30 -36.47 -4.86
N ALA A 212 -4.52 -35.16 -4.97
CA ALA A 212 -4.40 -34.22 -3.85
C ALA A 212 -5.48 -34.42 -2.77
N GLY A 213 -6.60 -35.06 -3.09
CA GLY A 213 -7.66 -35.35 -2.13
C GLY A 213 -7.25 -36.29 -0.99
N LYS A 214 -6.09 -36.94 -1.11
CA LYS A 214 -5.47 -37.68 0.01
C LYS A 214 -5.07 -36.78 1.17
N LEU A 215 -4.80 -35.50 0.91
CA LEU A 215 -4.30 -34.57 1.93
C LEU A 215 -5.41 -33.93 2.77
N ASN A 216 -6.65 -34.35 2.56
CA ASN A 216 -7.80 -33.91 3.34
C ASN A 216 -8.85 -35.03 3.42
N ASP A 217 -8.43 -36.30 3.50
CA ASP A 217 -9.35 -37.44 3.61
C ASP A 217 -9.52 -37.92 5.07
N GLY A 218 -8.76 -37.34 6.01
CA GLY A 218 -8.77 -37.67 7.43
C GLY A 218 -7.90 -38.88 7.77
N SER A 219 -7.15 -39.43 6.82
CA SER A 219 -6.28 -40.58 7.01
C SER A 219 -4.81 -40.18 7.04
N LYS A 220 -4.16 -40.36 8.20
CA LYS A 220 -2.70 -40.23 8.29
C LYS A 220 -1.93 -41.30 7.47
N SER A 221 -2.61 -42.32 6.95
CA SER A 221 -2.01 -43.44 6.21
C SER A 221 -2.01 -43.25 4.69
N THR A 222 -2.86 -42.36 4.16
CA THR A 222 -2.77 -41.93 2.76
C THR A 222 -1.77 -40.79 2.68
N LEU A 223 -0.94 -40.77 1.64
CA LEU A 223 0.10 -39.75 1.51
C LEU A 223 0.45 -39.45 0.06
N ILE A 224 1.06 -38.28 -0.11
CA ILE A 224 1.75 -37.87 -1.31
C ILE A 224 3.24 -37.83 -0.99
N TYR A 225 4.00 -38.60 -1.75
CA TYR A 225 5.45 -38.69 -1.65
C TYR A 225 6.06 -38.61 -3.03
N THR A 226 6.94 -37.64 -3.24
CA THR A 226 7.63 -37.44 -4.52
C THR A 226 8.84 -36.51 -4.37
N TYR A 227 9.52 -36.24 -5.48
CA TYR A 227 10.71 -35.41 -5.51
C TYR A 227 10.41 -33.92 -5.36
N MET A 228 11.25 -33.24 -4.58
CA MET A 228 11.23 -31.78 -4.44
C MET A 228 11.47 -31.06 -5.77
N SER A 229 12.19 -31.67 -6.72
CA SER A 229 12.47 -31.10 -8.03
C SER A 229 11.23 -30.79 -8.87
N TYR A 230 10.05 -31.31 -8.49
CA TYR A 230 8.79 -30.99 -9.17
C TYR A 230 8.12 -29.69 -8.67
N GLY A 231 8.70 -29.01 -7.68
CA GLY A 231 8.13 -27.79 -7.11
C GLY A 231 6.71 -28.02 -6.56
N PRO A 232 6.52 -28.98 -5.64
CA PRO A 232 5.21 -29.39 -5.15
C PRO A 232 4.44 -28.21 -4.54
N THR A 233 3.25 -28.01 -5.06
CA THR A 233 2.30 -26.99 -4.61
C THR A 233 0.95 -27.65 -4.36
N PHE A 234 0.35 -27.33 -3.22
CA PHE A 234 -0.96 -27.82 -2.82
C PHE A 234 -1.90 -26.64 -2.59
N THR A 235 -3.09 -26.68 -3.19
CA THR A 235 -4.08 -25.61 -3.08
C THR A 235 -5.35 -26.15 -2.43
N MET A 236 -5.74 -25.50 -1.34
CA MET A 236 -7.02 -25.64 -0.66
C MET A 236 -8.01 -24.67 -1.32
N ALA A 237 -9.11 -25.18 -1.85
CA ALA A 237 -10.22 -24.37 -2.36
C ALA A 237 -11.40 -24.51 -1.40
N PHE A 238 -11.70 -23.46 -0.65
CA PHE A 238 -12.78 -23.45 0.34
C PHE A 238 -14.14 -23.27 -0.34
N LYS A 239 -15.17 -23.97 0.15
CA LYS A 239 -16.55 -23.85 -0.37
C LYS A 239 -17.14 -22.45 -0.20
N LYS A 240 -16.67 -21.69 0.79
CA LYS A 240 -17.07 -20.32 1.11
C LYS A 240 -15.86 -19.45 1.43
N GLU A 241 -16.07 -18.15 1.48
CA GLU A 241 -15.07 -17.23 2.06
C GLU A 241 -14.80 -17.64 3.51
N THR A 242 -13.52 -17.80 3.82
CA THR A 242 -13.05 -18.40 5.07
C THR A 242 -11.99 -17.50 5.67
N ARG A 243 -12.12 -17.21 6.96
CA ARG A 243 -11.13 -16.44 7.72
C ARG A 243 -10.10 -17.42 8.27
N LEU A 244 -8.95 -17.51 7.63
CA LEU A 244 -7.89 -18.46 7.95
C LEU A 244 -7.00 -17.91 9.08
N THR A 245 -6.79 -18.72 10.12
CA THR A 245 -5.91 -18.44 11.27
C THR A 245 -4.67 -19.32 11.27
N GLY A 246 -4.71 -20.48 10.62
CA GLY A 246 -3.55 -21.36 10.50
C GLY A 246 -3.69 -22.43 9.41
N ILE A 247 -2.56 -23.03 9.05
CA ILE A 247 -2.45 -24.24 8.24
C ILE A 247 -1.52 -25.22 8.97
N GLY A 248 -1.90 -26.48 9.04
CA GLY A 248 -1.05 -27.56 9.56
C GLY A 248 -0.60 -28.46 8.42
N VAL A 249 0.69 -28.73 8.28
CA VAL A 249 1.22 -29.69 7.29
C VAL A 249 1.76 -30.91 8.02
N LEU A 250 1.01 -32.02 7.98
CA LEU A 250 1.43 -33.27 8.59
C LEU A 250 2.35 -34.04 7.64
N SER A 251 3.61 -34.16 8.05
CA SER A 251 4.59 -34.93 7.29
C SER A 251 4.43 -36.43 7.54
N ALA A 252 4.94 -37.25 6.62
CA ALA A 252 5.07 -38.69 6.81
C ALA A 252 6.54 -39.11 6.59
N TYR A 253 6.89 -40.32 7.01
CA TYR A 253 8.24 -40.88 6.80
C TYR A 253 9.39 -39.96 7.27
N THR A 254 9.18 -39.28 8.40
CA THR A 254 10.10 -38.31 8.98
C THR A 254 11.40 -38.97 9.45
N TYR A 255 11.36 -40.26 9.78
CA TYR A 255 12.56 -41.07 10.06
C TYR A 255 13.52 -41.22 8.85
N TYR A 256 13.03 -41.05 7.62
CA TYR A 256 13.86 -40.93 6.42
C TYR A 256 14.20 -39.47 6.07
N ASN A 257 13.89 -38.53 6.97
CA ASN A 257 13.99 -37.09 6.76
C ASN A 257 13.10 -36.55 5.63
N TYR A 258 12.02 -37.25 5.25
CA TYR A 258 11.09 -36.76 4.22
C TYR A 258 10.13 -35.69 4.73
N GLY A 259 10.27 -35.29 5.99
CA GLY A 259 9.51 -34.20 6.57
C GLY A 259 9.74 -32.88 5.84
N VAL A 260 8.67 -32.10 5.76
CA VAL A 260 8.69 -30.75 5.21
C VAL A 260 9.52 -29.83 6.10
N LYS A 261 10.47 -29.11 5.50
CA LYS A 261 11.35 -28.16 6.20
C LYS A 261 10.91 -26.73 5.99
N GLU A 262 10.61 -26.35 4.76
CA GLU A 262 10.32 -24.96 4.43
C GLU A 262 9.14 -24.88 3.47
N VAL A 263 8.22 -23.97 3.76
CA VAL A 263 7.02 -23.74 2.96
C VAL A 263 6.77 -22.27 2.75
N GLU A 264 6.26 -21.94 1.58
CA GLU A 264 5.77 -20.62 1.23
C GLU A 264 4.26 -20.66 1.09
N VAL A 265 3.58 -19.70 1.72
CA VAL A 265 2.11 -19.65 1.75
C VAL A 265 1.58 -18.48 0.95
N PHE A 266 0.49 -18.73 0.23
CA PHE A 266 -0.25 -17.74 -0.52
C PHE A 266 -1.74 -17.87 -0.25
N THR A 267 -2.48 -16.77 -0.36
CA THR A 267 -3.94 -16.78 -0.34
C THR A 267 -4.51 -16.06 -1.56
N SER A 268 -5.76 -16.35 -1.88
CA SER A 268 -6.47 -15.72 -3.00
C SER A 268 -7.99 -15.71 -2.77
N MET A 269 -8.66 -14.74 -3.36
CA MET A 269 -10.14 -14.69 -3.44
C MET A 269 -10.67 -15.34 -4.73
N ASP A 270 -9.88 -15.35 -5.80
CA ASP A 270 -10.31 -15.75 -7.15
C ASP A 270 -9.56 -16.99 -7.70
N GLY A 271 -8.53 -17.46 -7.00
CA GLY A 271 -7.68 -18.58 -7.42
C GLY A 271 -6.68 -18.22 -8.52
N MET A 272 -6.68 -16.99 -9.00
CA MET A 272 -5.84 -16.50 -10.10
C MET A 272 -4.78 -15.51 -9.61
N LYS A 273 -5.18 -14.51 -8.82
CA LYS A 273 -4.30 -13.53 -8.20
C LYS A 273 -3.95 -13.98 -6.80
N TRP A 274 -2.67 -14.22 -6.56
CA TRP A 274 -2.16 -14.77 -5.31
C TRP A 274 -1.40 -13.71 -4.53
N THR A 275 -1.77 -13.53 -3.26
CA THR A 275 -1.04 -12.70 -2.31
C THR A 275 -0.14 -13.59 -1.48
N ARG A 276 1.17 -13.35 -1.53
CA ARG A 276 2.14 -14.03 -0.67
C ARG A 276 1.89 -13.65 0.79
N GLN A 277 1.82 -14.67 1.64
CA GLN A 277 1.62 -14.53 3.08
C GLN A 277 2.91 -14.70 3.85
N GLY A 278 3.92 -15.37 3.29
CA GLY A 278 5.23 -15.49 3.91
C GLY A 278 5.84 -16.85 3.70
N THR A 279 7.02 -17.04 4.28
CA THR A 279 7.73 -18.32 4.33
C THR A 279 7.93 -18.72 5.78
N VAL A 280 7.70 -19.99 6.09
CA VAL A 280 8.13 -20.57 7.37
C VAL A 280 9.13 -21.68 7.15
N THR A 281 10.11 -21.76 8.05
CA THR A 281 11.21 -22.73 8.01
C THR A 281 11.29 -23.42 9.37
N ALA A 282 11.05 -24.72 9.39
CA ALA A 282 11.21 -25.55 10.57
C ALA A 282 12.70 -25.70 10.92
N ALA A 283 13.04 -25.46 12.19
CA ALA A 283 14.39 -25.66 12.70
C ALA A 283 14.76 -27.16 12.78
N SER A 284 13.79 -28.01 13.09
CA SER A 284 13.90 -29.47 13.18
C SER A 284 12.68 -30.15 12.54
N PRO A 285 12.78 -31.42 12.13
CA PRO A 285 11.62 -32.17 11.63
C PRO A 285 10.53 -32.24 12.69
N TYR A 286 9.29 -31.97 12.29
CA TYR A 286 8.12 -32.40 13.02
C TYR A 286 7.91 -33.90 12.77
N ASP A 287 7.38 -34.64 13.75
CA ASP A 287 7.08 -36.07 13.60
C ASP A 287 5.83 -36.32 12.74
N ASP A 288 5.45 -37.58 12.58
CA ASP A 288 4.30 -38.01 11.76
C ASP A 288 2.95 -37.90 12.47
N ASP A 289 2.93 -37.38 13.71
CA ASP A 289 1.72 -37.10 14.47
C ASP A 289 1.48 -35.60 14.70
N THR A 290 2.54 -34.80 14.61
CA THR A 290 2.55 -33.36 14.86
C THR A 290 2.73 -32.61 13.53
N PRO A 291 1.76 -31.78 13.10
CA PRO A 291 1.93 -31.00 11.88
C PRO A 291 2.97 -29.89 12.09
N LEU A 292 3.66 -29.50 11.01
CA LEU A 292 4.32 -28.20 10.93
C LEU A 292 3.25 -27.09 11.07
N PRO A 293 3.28 -26.28 12.14
CA PRO A 293 2.36 -25.17 12.31
C PRO A 293 2.75 -24.01 11.41
N ILE A 294 1.78 -23.54 10.64
CA ILE A 294 1.88 -22.31 9.86
C ILE A 294 0.78 -21.39 10.38
N VAL A 295 1.12 -20.55 11.36
CA VAL A 295 0.15 -19.69 12.04
C VAL A 295 0.16 -18.31 11.43
N PHE A 296 -1.02 -17.78 11.10
CA PHE A 296 -1.16 -16.42 10.59
C PHE A 296 -1.09 -15.41 11.72
N SER A 297 -0.11 -14.52 11.68
CA SER A 297 0.03 -13.48 12.70
C SER A 297 -1.11 -12.47 12.65
N ALA A 298 -1.64 -12.22 11.46
CA ALA A 298 -2.93 -11.56 11.24
C ALA A 298 -3.82 -12.49 10.40
N PRO A 299 -5.01 -12.88 10.90
CA PRO A 299 -5.93 -13.76 10.16
C PRO A 299 -6.31 -13.20 8.79
N VAL A 300 -6.46 -14.07 7.80
CA VAL A 300 -6.68 -13.68 6.40
C VAL A 300 -7.99 -14.25 5.88
N THR A 301 -8.85 -13.39 5.35
CA THR A 301 -10.07 -13.85 4.64
C THR A 301 -9.71 -14.23 3.21
N CYS A 302 -10.03 -15.45 2.80
CA CYS A 302 -9.72 -15.98 1.47
C CYS A 302 -10.75 -17.02 0.99
N LYS A 303 -10.74 -17.35 -0.31
CA LYS A 303 -11.41 -18.55 -0.85
C LYS A 303 -10.43 -19.65 -1.21
N TYR A 304 -9.15 -19.32 -1.33
CA TYR A 304 -8.10 -20.26 -1.65
C TYR A 304 -6.87 -19.99 -0.79
N ALA A 305 -6.26 -21.07 -0.30
CA ALA A 305 -4.94 -21.07 0.32
C ALA A 305 -4.03 -22.03 -0.45
N LYS A 306 -2.76 -21.68 -0.59
CA LYS A 306 -1.77 -22.46 -1.32
C LYS A 306 -0.51 -22.60 -0.48
N VAL A 307 -0.08 -23.85 -0.31
CA VAL A 307 1.17 -24.22 0.33
C VAL A 307 2.11 -24.73 -0.74
N LYS A 308 3.25 -24.06 -0.91
CA LYS A 308 4.33 -24.49 -1.78
C LYS A 308 5.47 -24.99 -0.91
N ILE A 309 5.85 -26.25 -1.06
CA ILE A 309 6.97 -26.81 -0.31
C ILE A 309 8.26 -26.41 -1.01
N LEU A 310 9.13 -25.69 -0.31
CA LEU A 310 10.41 -25.19 -0.81
C LEU A 310 11.55 -26.16 -0.53
N SER A 311 11.55 -26.79 0.65
CA SER A 311 12.54 -27.80 1.01
C SER A 311 12.00 -28.86 1.98
N SER A 312 12.70 -30.00 2.02
CA SER A 312 12.52 -31.10 2.98
C SER A 312 13.79 -31.27 3.80
N PHE A 313 13.72 -32.02 4.90
CA PHE A 313 14.93 -32.40 5.66
C PHE A 313 15.81 -33.43 4.93
N HIS A 314 15.34 -34.04 3.84
CA HIS A 314 16.09 -35.02 3.09
C HIS A 314 17.22 -34.36 2.27
N THR A 315 18.48 -34.69 2.58
CA THR A 315 19.68 -34.04 2.03
C THR A 315 20.33 -34.75 0.85
N SER A 316 19.68 -35.78 0.28
CA SER A 316 20.23 -36.47 -0.90
C SER A 316 20.27 -35.57 -2.14
N SER A 317 20.98 -36.01 -3.19
CA SER A 317 21.01 -35.30 -4.49
C SER A 317 19.65 -35.17 -5.17
N ARG A 318 18.65 -35.96 -4.75
CA ARG A 318 17.26 -35.88 -5.23
C ARG A 318 16.32 -35.87 -4.02
N PRO A 319 16.20 -34.72 -3.32
CA PRO A 319 15.39 -34.61 -2.12
C PRO A 319 13.94 -35.03 -2.36
N LEU A 320 13.35 -35.61 -1.34
CA LEU A 320 12.00 -36.16 -1.34
C LEU A 320 11.25 -35.55 -0.17
N PHE A 321 9.95 -35.38 -0.35
CA PHE A 321 9.05 -35.08 0.75
C PHE A 321 7.95 -36.12 0.84
N ALA A 322 7.34 -36.25 2.01
CA ALA A 322 6.10 -36.99 2.20
C ALA A 322 5.15 -36.19 3.10
N VAL A 323 3.91 -35.98 2.64
CA VAL A 323 2.83 -35.32 3.40
C VAL A 323 1.63 -36.25 3.38
N SER A 324 1.07 -36.51 4.56
CA SER A 324 -0.15 -37.30 4.73
C SER A 324 -1.39 -36.41 4.73
N GLU A 325 -1.33 -35.27 5.42
CA GLU A 325 -2.47 -34.41 5.65
C GLU A 325 -2.11 -32.92 5.61
N ILE A 326 -3.04 -32.08 5.15
CA ILE A 326 -2.97 -30.62 5.26
C ILE A 326 -4.29 -30.09 5.84
N TRP A 327 -4.18 -29.49 7.02
CA TRP A 327 -5.30 -28.96 7.79
C TRP A 327 -5.39 -27.44 7.67
N ALA A 328 -6.61 -26.91 7.71
CA ALA A 328 -6.88 -25.48 7.78
C ALA A 328 -7.63 -25.14 9.08
N PHE A 329 -7.42 -23.94 9.59
CA PHE A 329 -7.97 -23.47 10.87
C PHE A 329 -8.59 -22.07 10.71
N GLU A 330 -9.71 -21.80 11.39
CA GLU A 330 -10.42 -20.50 11.39
C GLU A 330 -10.47 -19.74 12.73
#